data_AF-D7AYS7-F1
#
_entry.id   AF-D7AYS7-F1
#
_cell.length_a   1.000
_cell.length_b   1.000
_cell.length_c   1.000
_cell.angle_alpha   90.00
_cell.angle_beta   90.00
_cell.angle_gamma   90.00
#
_symmetry.space_group_name_H-M   'P 1'
#
loop_
_entity.id
_entity.type
_entity.pdbx_description
1 polymer ?
#
loop_
_entity_poly.entity_id
_entity_poly.type
_entity_poly.pdbx_seq_one_letter_code
_entity_poly.pdbx_strand_id
1 'polypeptide(L)'
;MPAERIWLDVPYVEKDLAKAEGARWDPGARRWYAPRPGIAGLERWSARPDVPVLLPGEDRSLGSGLFVDLVPTTCWFTNVRSCVSQQDWERLRRMVVDRAGLVCEICGATTDREAQRWLEVHERWVFDERSRTQTLRRLICVCTPCHTVTHFGLAQVKGIADQAMAHLIEVTGASAGAAQRHVQEAFALWERRSQVVWELDLSMLTGVGVTVQPPPDALRRAEEARARLQRQGPPW
;
A
#
# COMPACT_ATOMS: atom_id res chain seq x y z
N MET A 1 -35.18 8.69 18.12
CA MET A 1 -34.46 8.36 16.87
C MET A 1 -32.99 8.25 17.19
N PRO A 2 -32.26 7.20 16.76
CA PRO A 2 -30.81 7.20 16.87
C PRO A 2 -30.25 8.43 16.13
N ALA A 3 -29.27 9.10 16.71
CA ALA A 3 -28.63 10.25 16.09
C ALA A 3 -28.09 9.85 14.71
N GLU A 4 -28.41 10.65 13.69
CA GLU A 4 -27.95 10.43 12.32
C GLU A 4 -26.42 10.52 12.28
N ARG A 5 -25.77 9.42 11.91
CA ARG A 5 -24.31 9.36 11.76
C ARG A 5 -23.93 9.85 10.37
N ILE A 6 -23.08 10.86 10.31
CA ILE A 6 -22.54 11.37 9.04
C ILE A 6 -21.13 10.83 8.88
N TRP A 7 -20.92 9.98 7.90
CA TRP A 7 -19.64 9.34 7.69
C TRP A 7 -18.57 10.33 7.20
N LEU A 8 -17.34 10.08 7.62
CA LEU A 8 -16.17 10.87 7.28
C LEU A 8 -15.08 9.98 6.68
N ASP A 9 -14.34 10.52 5.73
CA ASP A 9 -13.11 9.93 5.18
C ASP A 9 -11.93 10.70 5.77
N VAL A 10 -11.53 10.29 6.99
CA VAL A 10 -10.45 10.93 7.75
C VAL A 10 -9.14 10.19 7.49
N PRO A 11 -8.12 10.83 6.90
CA PRO A 11 -6.79 10.26 6.80
C PRO A 11 -6.22 9.87 8.17
N TYR A 12 -5.46 8.77 8.23
CA TYR A 12 -4.86 8.31 9.48
C TYR A 12 -4.02 9.40 10.19
N VAL A 13 -3.30 10.22 9.43
CA VAL A 13 -2.44 11.30 9.98
C VAL A 13 -3.23 12.48 10.56
N GLU A 14 -4.52 12.59 10.25
CA GLU A 14 -5.41 13.67 10.69
C GLU A 14 -6.44 13.20 11.73
N LYS A 15 -6.36 11.93 12.15
CA LYS A 15 -7.33 11.31 13.07
C LYS A 15 -7.48 12.07 14.40
N ASP A 16 -6.39 12.62 14.92
CA ASP A 16 -6.39 13.33 16.20
C ASP A 16 -7.00 14.73 16.05
N LEU A 17 -6.81 15.37 14.89
CA LEU A 17 -7.50 16.62 14.53
C LEU A 17 -9.00 16.38 14.38
N ALA A 18 -9.42 15.36 13.63
CA ALA A 18 -10.83 15.03 13.48
C ALA A 18 -11.50 14.72 14.82
N LYS A 19 -10.80 13.99 15.70
CA LYS A 19 -11.28 13.71 17.06
C LYS A 19 -11.44 14.99 17.89
N ALA A 20 -10.48 15.92 17.81
CA ALA A 20 -10.55 17.21 18.50
C ALA A 20 -11.74 18.07 18.00
N GLU A 21 -12.04 18.00 16.70
CA GLU A 21 -13.20 18.64 16.07
C GLU A 21 -14.55 17.93 16.35
N GLY A 22 -14.54 16.85 17.16
CA GLY A 22 -15.74 16.18 17.62
C GLY A 22 -16.14 14.92 16.84
N ALA A 23 -15.32 14.44 15.90
CA ALA A 23 -15.55 13.15 15.27
C ALA A 23 -15.50 11.99 16.27
N ARG A 24 -16.16 10.89 15.92
CA ARG A 24 -16.20 9.64 16.67
C ARG A 24 -15.80 8.48 15.76
N TRP A 25 -15.23 7.44 16.35
CA TRP A 25 -14.84 6.22 15.63
C TRP A 25 -15.90 5.14 15.85
N ASP A 26 -16.38 4.53 14.76
CA ASP A 26 -17.19 3.31 14.83
C ASP A 26 -16.27 2.10 14.57
N PRO A 27 -16.08 1.19 15.55
CA PRO A 27 -15.22 0.03 15.38
C PRO A 27 -15.82 -1.04 14.46
N GLY A 28 -17.15 -1.13 14.33
CA GLY A 28 -17.83 -2.10 13.46
C GLY A 28 -17.78 -1.67 12.00
N ALA A 29 -18.06 -0.39 11.73
CA ALA A 29 -17.93 0.20 10.40
C ALA A 29 -16.47 0.55 10.04
N ARG A 30 -15.56 0.51 11.03
CA ARG A 30 -14.15 0.92 10.90
C ARG A 30 -14.01 2.28 10.21
N ARG A 31 -14.87 3.23 10.61
CA ARG A 31 -14.99 4.53 9.94
C ARG A 31 -15.27 5.65 10.96
N TRP A 32 -14.72 6.81 10.67
CA TRP A 32 -15.00 8.03 11.42
C TRP A 32 -16.39 8.58 11.05
N TYR A 33 -17.09 9.16 12.02
CA TYR A 33 -18.37 9.83 11.80
C TYR A 33 -18.51 11.08 12.65
N ALA A 34 -19.27 12.06 12.14
CA ALA A 34 -19.78 13.16 12.92
C ALA A 34 -21.06 12.72 13.67
N PRO A 35 -21.18 12.99 14.98
CA PRO A 35 -22.34 12.55 15.78
C PRO A 35 -23.62 13.35 15.49
N ARG A 36 -23.51 14.45 14.74
CA ARG A 36 -24.63 15.30 14.29
C ARG A 36 -24.22 16.12 13.05
N PRO A 37 -25.19 16.61 12.26
CA PRO A 37 -24.91 17.55 11.17
C PRO A 37 -24.38 18.91 11.64
N GLY A 38 -23.78 19.64 10.68
CA GLY A 38 -23.39 21.04 10.82
C GLY A 38 -22.17 21.29 11.72
N ILE A 39 -21.25 20.34 11.85
CA ILE A 39 -19.97 20.56 12.53
C ILE A 39 -18.95 21.05 11.49
N ALA A 40 -18.81 22.38 11.38
CA ALA A 40 -17.96 23.02 10.37
C ALA A 40 -16.51 22.49 10.34
N GLY A 41 -15.92 22.21 11.51
CA GLY A 41 -14.57 21.66 11.62
C GLY A 41 -14.38 20.30 10.94
N LEU A 42 -15.46 19.55 10.73
CA LEU A 42 -15.44 18.21 10.12
C LEU A 42 -15.70 18.20 8.61
N GLU A 43 -16.13 19.32 8.01
CA GLU A 43 -16.54 19.40 6.60
C GLU A 43 -15.42 18.98 5.63
N ARG A 44 -14.16 19.24 5.99
CA ARG A 44 -12.99 18.85 5.19
C ARG A 44 -12.86 17.33 5.00
N TRP A 45 -13.45 16.54 5.90
CA TRP A 45 -13.44 15.07 5.85
C TRP A 45 -14.77 14.48 5.41
N SER A 46 -15.72 15.29 4.92
CA SER A 46 -17.00 14.82 4.42
C SER A 46 -16.82 13.62 3.49
N ALA A 47 -17.60 12.57 3.73
CA ALA A 47 -17.55 11.36 2.93
C ALA A 47 -17.76 11.68 1.45
N ARG A 48 -16.90 11.10 0.62
CA ARG A 48 -17.10 11.08 -0.84
C ARG A 48 -17.83 9.78 -1.22
N PRO A 49 -18.38 9.68 -2.45
CA PRO A 49 -18.91 8.42 -2.97
C PRO A 49 -17.89 7.28 -2.76
N ASP A 50 -18.31 6.05 -2.53
CA ASP A 50 -17.36 4.95 -2.37
C ASP A 50 -16.64 4.62 -3.69
N VAL A 51 -15.41 4.12 -3.59
CA VAL A 51 -14.66 3.64 -4.76
C VAL A 51 -15.27 2.30 -5.19
N PRO A 52 -15.53 2.07 -6.49
CA PRO A 52 -16.03 0.78 -6.96
C PRO A 52 -15.06 -0.36 -6.61
N VAL A 53 -15.63 -1.50 -6.22
CA VAL A 53 -14.86 -2.71 -5.89
C VAL A 53 -14.04 -3.21 -7.09
N LEU A 54 -14.58 -3.07 -8.30
CA LEU A 54 -13.91 -3.40 -9.55
C LEU A 54 -13.16 -2.17 -10.06
N LEU A 55 -11.82 -2.25 -10.05
CA LEU A 55 -10.96 -1.22 -10.61
C LEU A 55 -10.64 -1.55 -12.09
N PRO A 56 -10.69 -0.58 -13.01
CA PRO A 56 -10.40 -0.80 -14.42
C PRO A 56 -9.03 -1.44 -14.66
N GLY A 57 -9.00 -2.60 -15.33
CA GLY A 57 -7.75 -3.28 -15.66
C GLY A 57 -7.01 -3.91 -14.48
N GLU A 58 -7.63 -3.97 -13.29
CA GLU A 58 -7.09 -4.70 -12.14
C GLU A 58 -7.01 -6.20 -12.44
N ASP A 59 -5.82 -6.77 -12.29
CA ASP A 59 -5.59 -8.20 -12.36
C ASP A 59 -5.43 -8.76 -10.95
N ARG A 60 -6.48 -9.41 -10.44
CA ARG A 60 -6.46 -10.01 -9.09
C ARG A 60 -5.71 -11.34 -9.03
N SER A 61 -5.32 -11.90 -10.16
CA SER A 61 -4.42 -13.06 -10.19
C SER A 61 -2.96 -12.65 -10.05
N LEU A 62 -2.61 -11.41 -10.45
CA LEU A 62 -1.25 -10.89 -10.38
C LEU A 62 -0.72 -10.86 -8.95
N GLY A 63 0.45 -11.47 -8.76
CA GLY A 63 1.14 -11.47 -7.46
C GLY A 63 0.36 -12.21 -6.37
N SER A 64 -0.36 -13.28 -6.75
CA SER A 64 -0.94 -14.23 -5.81
C SER A 64 0.16 -15.05 -5.12
N GLY A 65 -0.05 -15.36 -3.83
CA GLY A 65 0.96 -16.01 -2.99
C GLY A 65 1.99 -15.04 -2.40
N LEU A 66 2.86 -15.58 -1.53
CA LEU A 66 3.89 -14.79 -0.86
C LEU A 66 5.21 -14.86 -1.63
N PHE A 67 5.76 -13.71 -1.98
CA PHE A 67 7.07 -13.58 -2.60
C PHE A 67 7.68 -12.21 -2.27
N VAL A 68 8.95 -12.06 -2.63
CA VAL A 68 9.73 -10.83 -2.44
C VAL A 68 9.52 -9.96 -3.68
N ASP A 69 8.94 -8.78 -3.49
CA ASP A 69 8.54 -7.88 -4.57
C ASP A 69 9.20 -6.52 -4.38
N LEU A 70 10.47 -6.45 -4.77
CA LEU A 70 11.28 -5.25 -4.61
C LEU A 70 10.98 -4.27 -5.74
N VAL A 71 10.50 -3.08 -5.36
CA VAL A 71 10.33 -1.95 -6.27
C VAL A 71 11.72 -1.38 -6.64
N PRO A 72 12.01 -1.07 -7.92
CA PRO A 72 13.28 -0.48 -8.34
C PRO A 72 13.58 0.85 -7.61
N THR A 73 14.85 1.15 -7.35
CA THR A 73 15.23 2.38 -6.61
C THR A 73 14.78 3.65 -7.30
N THR A 74 14.75 3.67 -8.63
CA THR A 74 14.26 4.79 -9.45
C THR A 74 12.75 5.02 -9.34
N CYS A 75 12.02 4.09 -8.71
CA CYS A 75 10.59 4.17 -8.45
C CYS A 75 10.28 4.39 -6.96
N TRP A 76 11.28 4.43 -6.08
CA TRP A 76 11.06 4.62 -4.65
C TRP A 76 10.38 5.96 -4.37
N PHE A 77 9.63 6.01 -3.27
CA PHE A 77 8.89 7.18 -2.81
C PHE A 77 7.74 7.65 -3.73
N THR A 78 7.43 6.91 -4.80
CA THR A 78 6.30 7.18 -5.72
C THR A 78 5.32 6.01 -5.71
N ASN A 79 4.54 5.92 -4.63
CA ASN A 79 3.51 4.90 -4.45
C ASN A 79 2.10 5.50 -4.67
N VAL A 80 1.05 4.69 -4.68
CA VAL A 80 -0.32 5.18 -4.92
C VAL A 80 -0.71 6.20 -3.87
N ARG A 81 -0.39 5.96 -2.59
CA ARG A 81 -0.66 6.89 -1.49
C ARG A 81 -0.07 8.29 -1.72
N SER A 82 1.09 8.38 -2.37
CA SER A 82 1.73 9.67 -2.72
C SER A 82 1.16 10.32 -3.99
N CYS A 83 0.44 9.56 -4.81
CA CYS A 83 -0.12 10.02 -6.09
C CYS A 83 -1.64 10.22 -6.03
N VAL A 84 -2.25 10.19 -4.84
CA VAL A 84 -3.68 10.48 -4.65
C VAL A 84 -3.87 11.35 -3.42
N SER A 85 -5.02 12.01 -3.30
CA SER A 85 -5.35 12.73 -2.06
C SER A 85 -5.40 11.75 -0.86
N GLN A 86 -5.00 12.18 0.34
CA GLN A 86 -5.02 11.31 1.52
C GLN A 86 -6.44 10.78 1.83
N GLN A 87 -7.48 11.55 1.49
CA GLN A 87 -8.87 11.14 1.61
C GLN A 87 -9.21 10.01 0.63
N ASP A 88 -8.75 10.10 -0.61
CA ASP A 88 -8.94 9.03 -1.60
C ASP A 88 -8.11 7.79 -1.28
N TRP A 89 -6.91 7.96 -0.70
CA TRP A 89 -6.13 6.84 -0.18
C TRP A 89 -6.89 6.10 0.93
N GLU A 90 -7.51 6.81 1.87
CA GLU A 90 -8.31 6.14 2.92
C GLU A 90 -9.51 5.39 2.33
N ARG A 91 -10.18 5.97 1.33
CA ARG A 91 -11.28 5.31 0.60
C ARG A 91 -10.82 4.04 -0.12
N LEU A 92 -9.70 4.11 -0.85
CA LEU A 92 -9.08 2.96 -1.52
C LEU A 92 -8.68 1.88 -0.51
N ARG A 93 -8.01 2.27 0.57
CA ARG A 93 -7.56 1.37 1.63
C ARG A 93 -8.74 0.63 2.24
N ARG A 94 -9.79 1.36 2.63
CA ARG A 94 -11.02 0.77 3.19
C ARG A 94 -11.64 -0.22 2.19
N MET A 95 -11.85 0.22 0.94
CA MET A 95 -12.41 -0.64 -0.11
C MET A 95 -11.63 -1.95 -0.28
N VAL A 96 -10.30 -1.89 -0.37
CA VAL A 96 -9.46 -3.08 -0.58
C VAL A 96 -9.51 -4.03 0.62
N VAL A 97 -9.45 -3.51 1.86
CA VAL A 97 -9.48 -4.34 3.07
C VAL A 97 -10.87 -4.96 3.29
N ASP A 98 -11.94 -4.21 3.02
CA ASP A 98 -13.32 -4.71 3.14
C ASP A 98 -13.60 -5.77 2.07
N ARG A 99 -13.17 -5.52 0.83
CA ARG A 99 -13.25 -6.50 -0.28
C ARG A 99 -12.50 -7.79 0.03
N ALA A 100 -11.37 -7.71 0.71
CA ALA A 100 -10.62 -8.87 1.16
C ALA A 100 -11.27 -9.60 2.33
N GLY A 101 -12.43 -9.16 2.83
CA GLY A 101 -13.11 -9.83 3.95
C GLY A 101 -12.35 -9.72 5.28
N LEU A 102 -11.56 -8.65 5.46
CA LEU A 102 -10.77 -8.41 6.66
C LEU A 102 -9.70 -9.49 6.95
N VAL A 103 -9.20 -10.13 5.89
CA VAL A 103 -8.08 -11.08 5.96
C VAL A 103 -6.96 -10.67 5.01
N CYS A 104 -5.75 -11.18 5.26
CA CYS A 104 -4.65 -11.16 4.32
C CYS A 104 -5.00 -12.02 3.10
N GLU A 105 -4.95 -11.44 1.90
CA GLU A 105 -5.18 -12.18 0.64
C GLU A 105 -4.08 -13.19 0.31
N ILE A 106 -2.95 -13.16 1.03
CA ILE A 106 -1.83 -14.08 0.83
C ILE A 106 -1.91 -15.29 1.78
N CYS A 107 -2.04 -15.06 3.08
CA CYS A 107 -1.94 -16.12 4.10
C CYS A 107 -3.23 -16.31 4.93
N GLY A 108 -4.28 -15.53 4.68
CA GLY A 108 -5.55 -15.62 5.41
C GLY A 108 -5.54 -15.02 6.82
N ALA A 109 -4.42 -14.52 7.32
CA ALA A 109 -4.33 -13.95 8.66
C ALA A 109 -5.19 -12.68 8.83
N THR A 110 -5.83 -12.56 9.99
CA THR A 110 -6.55 -11.35 10.44
C THR A 110 -5.65 -10.41 11.25
N THR A 111 -6.15 -9.22 11.57
CA THR A 111 -5.47 -8.30 12.50
C THR A 111 -5.38 -8.89 13.90
N ASP A 112 -4.24 -8.69 14.56
CA ASP A 112 -3.97 -9.13 15.92
C ASP A 112 -3.08 -8.10 16.61
N ARG A 113 -3.64 -7.45 17.63
CA ARG A 113 -2.99 -6.35 18.33
C ARG A 113 -1.87 -6.82 19.24
N GLU A 114 -1.98 -8.02 19.81
CA GLU A 114 -0.94 -8.56 20.70
C GLU A 114 0.29 -8.94 19.88
N ALA A 115 0.08 -9.62 18.76
CA ALA A 115 1.14 -9.96 17.81
C ALA A 115 1.60 -8.77 16.93
N GLN A 116 1.06 -7.56 17.14
CA GLN A 116 1.33 -6.37 16.31
C GLN A 116 1.13 -6.62 14.79
N ARG A 117 0.16 -7.46 14.44
CA ARG A 117 -0.18 -7.81 13.06
C ARG A 117 -1.34 -6.95 12.58
N TRP A 118 -1.08 -6.12 11.59
CA TRP A 118 -2.08 -5.24 10.97
C TRP A 118 -2.34 -5.68 9.53
N LEU A 119 -3.44 -5.18 8.95
CA LEU A 119 -3.72 -5.30 7.53
C LEU A 119 -3.36 -4.00 6.83
N GLU A 120 -2.61 -4.13 5.76
CA GLU A 120 -2.02 -3.08 4.95
C GLU A 120 -2.41 -3.29 3.49
N VAL A 121 -2.44 -2.22 2.71
CA VAL A 121 -2.68 -2.30 1.27
C VAL A 121 -1.36 -2.11 0.56
N HIS A 122 -1.03 -3.06 -0.32
CA HIS A 122 0.20 -3.08 -1.09
C HIS A 122 -0.11 -3.02 -2.59
N GLU A 123 0.74 -2.33 -3.35
CA GLU A 123 0.64 -2.23 -4.79
C GLU A 123 1.41 -3.35 -5.50
N ARG A 124 0.77 -4.07 -6.44
CA ARG A 124 1.49 -4.91 -7.41
C ARG A 124 1.65 -4.18 -8.74
N TRP A 125 2.86 -4.25 -9.25
CA TRP A 125 3.30 -3.55 -10.44
C TRP A 125 3.67 -4.53 -11.55
N VAL A 126 3.35 -4.17 -12.79
CA VAL A 126 3.96 -4.77 -13.98
C VAL A 126 4.99 -3.79 -14.52
N PHE A 127 6.16 -4.30 -14.87
CA PHE A 127 7.26 -3.53 -15.44
C PHE A 127 7.48 -3.98 -16.88
N ASP A 128 7.21 -3.10 -17.85
CA ASP A 128 7.51 -3.31 -19.27
C ASP A 128 8.84 -2.62 -19.62
N GLU A 129 9.89 -3.41 -19.82
CA GLU A 129 11.25 -2.89 -20.12
C GLU A 129 11.34 -2.22 -21.50
N ARG A 130 10.49 -2.61 -22.46
CA ARG A 130 10.50 -2.05 -23.81
C ARG A 130 9.91 -0.65 -23.81
N SER A 131 8.75 -0.46 -23.17
CA SER A 131 8.14 0.86 -23.04
C SER A 131 8.71 1.66 -21.85
N ARG A 132 9.47 1.00 -20.97
CA ARG A 132 9.97 1.54 -19.70
C ARG A 132 8.83 2.05 -18.83
N THR A 133 7.76 1.27 -18.70
CA THR A 133 6.56 1.64 -17.94
C THR A 133 6.37 0.72 -16.74
N GLN A 134 6.20 1.33 -15.57
CA GLN A 134 5.68 0.72 -14.35
C GLN A 134 4.18 0.96 -14.31
N THR A 135 3.38 -0.10 -14.40
CA THR A 135 1.91 0.00 -14.39
C THR A 135 1.34 -0.60 -13.11
N LEU A 136 0.48 0.16 -12.42
CA LEU A 136 -0.31 -0.37 -11.30
C LEU A 136 -1.32 -1.37 -11.84
N ARG A 137 -1.28 -2.61 -11.33
CA ARG A 137 -2.17 -3.67 -11.80
C ARG A 137 -2.97 -4.34 -10.68
N ARG A 138 -2.58 -4.16 -9.42
CA ARG A 138 -3.36 -4.65 -8.28
C ARG A 138 -3.12 -3.83 -7.03
N LEU A 139 -4.19 -3.64 -6.25
CA LEU A 139 -4.09 -3.31 -4.83
C LEU A 139 -4.49 -4.56 -4.04
N ILE A 140 -3.60 -5.04 -3.17
CA ILE A 140 -3.79 -6.28 -2.41
C ILE A 140 -3.75 -6.00 -0.90
N CYS A 141 -4.68 -6.59 -0.15
CA CYS A 141 -4.70 -6.58 1.31
C CYS A 141 -3.72 -7.63 1.87
N VAL A 142 -2.73 -7.20 2.63
CA VAL A 142 -1.66 -8.06 3.17
C VAL A 142 -1.47 -7.82 4.67
N CYS A 143 -1.11 -8.86 5.42
CA CYS A 143 -0.75 -8.69 6.83
C CYS A 143 0.69 -8.19 6.99
N THR A 144 1.03 -7.59 8.14
CA THR A 144 2.37 -7.07 8.44
C THR A 144 3.51 -8.07 8.18
N PRO A 145 3.43 -9.36 8.58
CA PRO A 145 4.46 -10.36 8.22
C PRO A 145 4.61 -10.57 6.70
N CYS A 146 3.51 -10.76 5.96
CA CYS A 146 3.54 -10.90 4.50
C CYS A 146 4.07 -9.63 3.80
N HIS A 147 3.69 -8.45 4.31
CA HIS A 147 4.18 -7.18 3.81
C HIS A 147 5.69 -7.00 4.06
N THR A 148 6.18 -7.47 5.20
CA THR A 148 7.61 -7.48 5.55
C THR A 148 8.42 -8.37 4.60
N VAL A 149 7.90 -9.55 4.25
CA VAL A 149 8.52 -10.43 3.23
C VAL A 149 8.50 -9.78 1.85
N THR A 150 7.38 -9.16 1.48
CA THR A 150 7.25 -8.44 0.22
C THR A 150 8.33 -7.36 0.09
N HIS A 151 8.58 -6.61 1.17
CA HIS A 151 9.65 -5.61 1.28
C HIS A 151 10.92 -6.16 1.94
N PHE A 152 11.42 -7.32 1.47
CA PHE A 152 12.55 -8.02 2.09
C PHE A 152 13.82 -7.16 2.24
N GLY A 153 14.10 -6.26 1.27
CA GLY A 153 15.21 -5.31 1.37
C GLY A 153 15.12 -4.43 2.61
N LEU A 154 13.92 -3.91 2.93
CA LEU A 154 13.72 -3.13 4.15
C LEU A 154 13.83 -4.00 5.42
N ALA A 155 13.44 -5.27 5.35
CA ALA A 155 13.60 -6.21 6.46
C ALA A 155 15.08 -6.44 6.80
N GLN A 156 15.96 -6.52 5.80
CA GLN A 156 17.41 -6.60 6.00
C GLN A 156 17.96 -5.36 6.71
N VAL A 157 17.63 -4.16 6.23
CA VAL A 157 18.05 -2.89 6.85
C VAL A 157 17.62 -2.80 8.32
N LYS A 158 16.41 -3.28 8.62
CA LYS A 158 15.85 -3.27 9.98
C LYS A 158 16.37 -4.40 10.88
N GLY A 159 17.23 -5.29 10.39
CA GLY A 159 17.74 -6.43 11.16
C GLY A 159 16.68 -7.50 11.47
N ILE A 160 15.61 -7.59 10.68
CA ILE A 160 14.50 -8.55 10.85
C ILE A 160 14.37 -9.52 9.67
N ALA A 161 15.42 -9.67 8.86
CA ALA A 161 15.43 -10.56 7.69
C ALA A 161 15.16 -12.03 8.05
N ASP A 162 15.65 -12.50 9.20
CA ASP A 162 15.43 -13.88 9.63
C ASP A 162 13.94 -14.15 9.91
N GLN A 163 13.23 -13.18 10.50
CA GLN A 163 11.78 -13.27 10.72
C GLN A 163 11.02 -13.30 9.39
N ALA A 164 11.42 -12.45 8.44
CA ALA A 164 10.85 -12.43 7.10
C ALA A 164 11.10 -13.77 6.38
N MET A 165 12.31 -14.30 6.45
CA MET A 165 12.67 -15.58 5.84
C MET A 165 11.85 -16.74 6.43
N ALA A 166 11.72 -16.79 7.76
CA ALA A 166 10.91 -17.81 8.43
C ALA A 166 9.44 -17.74 7.97
N HIS A 167 8.86 -16.55 7.89
CA HIS A 167 7.48 -16.37 7.43
C HIS A 167 7.31 -16.71 5.94
N LEU A 168 8.30 -16.39 5.09
CA LEU A 168 8.30 -16.78 3.69
C LEU A 168 8.24 -18.31 3.55
N ILE A 169 9.09 -19.03 4.29
CA ILE A 169 9.13 -20.49 4.31
C ILE A 169 7.80 -21.08 4.81
N GLU A 170 7.29 -20.56 5.91
CA GLU A 170 6.02 -21.01 6.52
C GLU A 170 4.84 -20.90 5.54
N VAL A 171 4.66 -19.74 4.92
CA VAL A 171 3.49 -19.48 4.05
C VAL A 171 3.61 -20.18 2.70
N THR A 172 4.83 -20.31 2.15
CA THR A 172 5.02 -20.90 0.83
C THR A 172 5.26 -22.42 0.87
N GLY A 173 5.63 -22.97 2.03
CA GLY A 173 6.09 -24.36 2.16
C GLY A 173 7.44 -24.63 1.47
N ALA A 174 8.17 -23.60 1.04
CA ALA A 174 9.45 -23.75 0.37
C ALA A 174 10.53 -24.29 1.32
N SER A 175 11.48 -25.06 0.80
CA SER A 175 12.68 -25.39 1.56
C SER A 175 13.53 -24.14 1.81
N ALA A 176 14.34 -24.14 2.87
CA ALA A 176 15.22 -23.01 3.20
C ALA A 176 16.11 -22.60 2.01
N GLY A 177 16.68 -23.58 1.29
CA GLY A 177 17.48 -23.32 0.10
C GLY A 177 16.68 -22.74 -1.07
N ALA A 178 15.42 -23.14 -1.26
CA ALA A 178 14.55 -22.57 -2.29
C ALA A 178 14.14 -21.12 -1.94
N ALA A 179 13.79 -20.85 -0.68
CA ALA A 179 13.46 -19.51 -0.21
C ALA A 179 14.66 -18.55 -0.34
N GLN A 180 15.87 -19.01 0.01
CA GLN A 180 17.10 -18.23 -0.20
C GLN A 180 17.36 -17.90 -1.67
N ARG A 181 17.20 -18.87 -2.58
CA ARG A 181 17.35 -18.63 -4.03
C ARG A 181 16.31 -17.62 -4.53
N HIS A 182 15.06 -17.75 -4.11
CA HIS A 182 14.00 -16.79 -4.43
C HIS A 182 14.36 -15.36 -4.00
N VAL A 183 14.89 -15.18 -2.79
CA VAL A 183 15.39 -13.88 -2.32
C VAL A 183 16.50 -13.37 -3.24
N GLN A 184 17.52 -14.19 -3.53
CA GLN A 184 18.64 -13.81 -4.39
C GLN A 184 18.18 -13.39 -5.79
N GLU A 185 17.27 -14.13 -6.40
CA GLU A 185 16.68 -13.84 -7.71
C GLU A 185 15.90 -12.51 -7.70
N ALA A 186 15.15 -12.25 -6.64
CA ALA A 186 14.42 -10.99 -6.47
C ALA A 186 15.37 -9.78 -6.37
N PHE A 187 16.49 -9.91 -5.64
CA PHE A 187 17.52 -8.85 -5.58
C PHE A 187 18.23 -8.65 -6.91
N ALA A 188 18.55 -9.73 -7.64
CA ALA A 188 19.16 -9.61 -8.97
C ALA A 188 18.21 -8.92 -9.97
N LEU A 189 16.90 -9.21 -9.90
CA LEU A 189 15.90 -8.52 -10.71
C LEU A 189 15.78 -7.04 -10.33
N TRP A 190 15.75 -6.74 -9.04
CA TRP A 190 15.71 -5.37 -8.51
C TRP A 190 16.91 -4.54 -8.97
N GLU A 191 18.12 -5.10 -8.94
CA GLU A 191 19.33 -4.42 -9.37
C GLU A 191 19.25 -4.03 -10.85
N ARG A 192 18.85 -4.98 -11.71
CA ARG A 192 18.66 -4.71 -13.15
C ARG A 192 17.61 -3.62 -13.40
N ARG A 193 16.44 -3.73 -12.79
CA ARG A 193 15.36 -2.74 -12.98
C ARG A 193 15.69 -1.36 -12.40
N SER A 194 16.55 -1.30 -11.39
CA SER A 194 17.01 -0.04 -10.78
C SER A 194 17.94 0.78 -11.69
N GLN A 195 18.42 0.20 -12.80
CA GLN A 195 19.17 0.92 -13.83
C GLN A 195 18.27 1.66 -14.83
N VAL A 196 16.95 1.41 -14.78
CA VAL A 196 15.98 1.98 -15.72
C VAL A 196 15.23 3.12 -15.06
N VAL A 197 14.97 4.18 -15.82
CA VAL A 197 14.03 5.25 -15.45
C VAL A 197 12.66 4.87 -15.98
N TRP A 198 11.69 4.73 -15.09
CA TRP A 198 10.36 4.19 -15.39
C TRP A 198 9.30 5.27 -15.44
N GLU A 199 8.53 5.32 -16.53
CA GLU A 199 7.25 6.03 -16.55
C GLU A 199 6.24 5.32 -15.63
N LEU A 200 5.33 6.08 -15.04
CA LEU A 200 4.34 5.55 -14.09
C LEU A 200 2.93 5.64 -14.67
N ASP A 201 2.27 4.48 -14.77
CA ASP A 201 0.91 4.34 -15.22
C ASP A 201 -0.03 3.96 -14.05
N LEU A 202 -0.91 4.90 -13.71
CA LEU A 202 -1.96 4.76 -12.70
C LEU A 202 -3.36 4.79 -13.31
N SER A 203 -3.51 4.47 -14.60
CA SER A 203 -4.80 4.48 -15.31
C SER A 203 -5.87 3.63 -14.64
N MET A 204 -5.48 2.58 -13.91
CA MET A 204 -6.36 1.76 -13.05
C MET A 204 -7.16 2.58 -12.02
N LEU A 205 -6.69 3.77 -11.64
CA LEU A 205 -7.34 4.67 -10.68
C LEU A 205 -8.11 5.82 -11.34
N THR A 206 -8.14 5.88 -12.67
CA THR A 206 -8.87 6.93 -13.39
C THR A 206 -10.34 6.53 -13.58
N GLY A 207 -11.26 7.51 -13.54
CA GLY A 207 -12.69 7.27 -13.74
C GLY A 207 -13.43 6.56 -12.58
N VAL A 208 -12.75 6.23 -11.48
CA VAL A 208 -13.33 5.53 -10.31
C VAL A 208 -13.63 6.46 -9.12
N GLY A 209 -13.68 7.77 -9.38
CA GLY A 209 -13.90 8.78 -8.34
C GLY A 209 -12.71 8.96 -7.40
N VAL A 210 -11.49 8.67 -7.85
CA VAL A 210 -10.22 8.95 -7.15
C VAL A 210 -9.52 10.12 -7.86
N THR A 211 -9.01 11.08 -7.09
CA THR A 211 -8.22 12.19 -7.63
C THR A 211 -6.76 11.78 -7.66
N VAL A 212 -6.27 11.40 -8.86
CA VAL A 212 -4.85 11.14 -9.07
C VAL A 212 -4.11 12.47 -9.19
N GLN A 213 -3.14 12.67 -8.30
CA GLN A 213 -2.16 13.75 -8.40
C GLN A 213 -1.00 13.26 -9.27
N PRO A 214 -0.70 13.93 -10.40
CA PRO A 214 0.38 13.52 -11.26
C PRO A 214 1.69 13.49 -10.46
N PRO A 215 2.42 12.36 -10.47
CA PRO A 215 3.76 12.34 -9.93
C PRO A 215 4.66 13.29 -10.74
N PRO A 216 5.82 13.70 -10.20
CA PRO A 216 6.86 14.29 -11.03
C PRO A 216 7.23 13.37 -12.20
N ASP A 217 7.82 13.95 -13.25
CA ASP A 217 8.33 13.20 -14.39
C ASP A 217 9.32 12.11 -13.94
N ALA A 218 9.48 11.08 -14.77
CA ALA A 218 10.25 9.89 -14.40
C ALA A 218 11.71 10.19 -14.05
N LEU A 219 12.34 11.14 -14.74
CA LEU A 219 13.72 11.53 -14.47
C LEU A 219 13.82 12.22 -13.12
N ARG A 220 12.96 13.21 -12.84
CA ARG A 220 12.95 13.90 -11.55
C ARG A 220 12.69 12.94 -10.39
N ARG A 221 11.76 12.00 -10.54
CA ARG A 221 11.52 10.96 -9.52
C ARG A 221 12.76 10.13 -9.24
N ALA A 222 13.45 9.68 -10.29
CA ALA A 222 14.67 8.90 -10.15
C ALA A 222 15.80 9.72 -9.46
N GLU A 223 15.94 10.99 -9.80
CA GLU A 223 16.90 11.91 -9.16
C GLU A 223 16.58 12.14 -7.68
N GLU A 224 15.31 12.40 -7.35
CA GLU A 224 14.86 12.57 -5.96
C GLU A 224 15.09 11.31 -5.13
N ALA A 225 14.82 10.13 -5.70
CA ALA A 225 15.06 8.86 -5.03
C ALA A 225 16.56 8.66 -4.74
N ARG A 226 17.43 8.93 -5.73
CA ARG A 226 18.90 8.89 -5.55
C ARG A 226 19.38 9.88 -4.49
N ALA A 227 18.89 11.12 -4.52
CA ALA A 227 19.26 12.14 -3.54
C ALA A 227 18.78 11.79 -2.11
N ARG A 228 17.60 11.19 -1.97
CA ARG A 228 17.11 10.68 -0.66
C ARG A 228 17.98 9.54 -0.15
N LEU A 229 18.38 8.62 -1.01
CA LEU A 229 19.29 7.53 -0.66
C LEU A 229 20.66 8.04 -0.21
N GLN A 230 21.21 9.05 -0.88
CA GLN A 230 22.49 9.64 -0.46
C GLN A 230 22.40 10.33 0.91
N ARG A 231 21.27 11.01 1.21
CA ARG A 231 21.07 11.73 2.49
C ARG A 231 20.80 10.82 3.67
N GLN A 232 20.07 9.72 3.46
CA GLN A 232 19.78 8.75 4.51
C GLN A 232 20.97 7.83 4.80
N GLY A 233 22.08 8.01 4.07
CA GLY A 233 23.10 7.00 3.92
C GLY A 233 22.58 5.87 3.01
N PRO A 234 23.47 5.12 2.37
CA PRO A 234 23.03 3.88 1.76
C PRO A 234 22.27 3.04 2.80
N PRO A 235 21.26 2.24 2.39
CA PRO A 235 20.62 1.30 3.30
C PRO A 235 21.57 0.17 3.77
N TRP A 236 22.88 0.29 3.55
CA TRP A 236 23.89 -0.71 3.90
C TRP A 236 24.92 -0.14 4.87
#